data_AF-A0A0W0CQG4-F1
#
_entry.id   AF-A0A0W0CQG4-F1
#
_cell.length_a   1.000
_cell.length_b   1.000
_cell.length_c   1.000
_cell.angle_alpha   90.00
_cell.angle_beta   90.00
_cell.angle_gamma   90.00
#
_symmetry.space_group_name_H-M   'P 1'
#
loop_
_entity.id
_entity.type
_entity.pdbx_description
1 polymer ?
#
loop_
_entity_poly.entity_id
_entity_poly.type
_entity_poly.pdbx_seq_one_letter_code
_entity_poly.pdbx_strand_id
1 'polypeptide(L)'
;MVTNRIPLENGTTNAESTTYYQVNKYIIATVICCGFAGIASELFQKIASHNKRSFDVYDIYFDMMGSGCGIIAAYLHESYSNRISIEG
;
A
#
# COMPACT_ATOMS: atom_id res chain seq x y z
N MET A 1 -12.28 8.12 5.67
CA MET A 1 -11.53 7.94 4.41
C MET A 1 -11.26 9.32 3.79
N VAL A 2 -10.04 9.86 3.92
CA VAL A 2 -9.71 11.20 3.39
C VAL A 2 -9.30 11.10 1.92
N THR A 3 -10.08 11.70 1.05
CA THR A 3 -9.92 11.67 -0.41
C THR A 3 -9.12 12.89 -0.84
N ASN A 4 -7.84 12.71 -1.18
CA ASN A 4 -7.07 13.75 -1.87
C ASN A 4 -7.57 13.84 -3.32
N ARG A 5 -8.22 14.96 -3.66
CA ARG A 5 -8.73 15.23 -5.02
C ARG A 5 -7.71 16.10 -5.74
N ILE A 6 -7.14 15.59 -6.82
CA ILE A 6 -6.31 16.38 -7.74
C ILE A 6 -7.21 16.73 -8.93
N PRO A 7 -7.60 18.00 -9.13
CA PRO A 7 -8.33 18.40 -10.33
C PRO A 7 -7.37 18.48 -11.51
N LEU A 8 -7.67 17.78 -12.60
CA LEU A 8 -7.09 18.05 -13.90
C LEU A 8 -8.04 19.03 -14.60
N GLU A 9 -7.67 20.31 -14.59
CA GLU A 9 -8.36 21.34 -15.35
C GLU A 9 -8.04 21.11 -16.83
N ASN A 10 -8.99 20.54 -17.56
CA ASN A 10 -9.06 20.69 -19.01
C ASN A 10 -10.48 21.11 -19.35
N GLY A 11 -10.64 22.41 -19.64
CA GLY A 11 -11.90 22.97 -20.06
C GLY A 11 -12.29 22.42 -21.43
N THR A 12 -13.38 21.65 -21.50
CA THR A 12 -14.32 21.71 -22.62
C THR A 12 -15.72 21.29 -22.16
N THR A 13 -16.68 22.17 -22.45
CA THR A 13 -18.09 22.07 -22.13
C THR A 13 -18.76 20.94 -22.90
N ASN A 14 -18.97 19.77 -22.28
CA ASN A 14 -20.00 18.77 -22.62
C ASN A 14 -19.96 17.68 -21.54
N ALA A 15 -20.95 17.64 -20.64
CA ALA A 15 -21.21 16.62 -19.61
C ALA A 15 -20.15 15.51 -19.50
N GLU A 16 -18.96 15.89 -19.04
CA GLU A 16 -17.80 15.01 -19.02
C GLU A 16 -18.05 14.04 -17.89
N SER A 17 -18.35 12.79 -18.23
CA SER A 17 -18.39 11.69 -17.28
C SER A 17 -16.97 11.49 -16.78
N THR A 18 -16.55 12.33 -15.83
CA THR A 18 -15.22 12.34 -15.22
C THR A 18 -15.07 10.96 -14.59
N THR A 19 -14.39 10.07 -15.31
CA THR A 19 -14.23 8.69 -14.89
C THR A 19 -13.16 8.71 -13.81
N TYR A 20 -13.58 8.90 -12.56
CA TYR A 20 -12.70 8.87 -11.42
C TYR A 20 -12.17 7.44 -11.24
N TYR A 21 -10.89 7.23 -11.51
CA TYR A 21 -10.22 6.01 -11.12
C TYR A 21 -10.05 6.01 -9.60
N GLN A 22 -10.93 5.29 -8.90
CA GLN A 22 -10.79 5.05 -7.47
C GLN A 22 -9.70 4.00 -7.24
N VAL A 23 -8.45 4.46 -7.09
CA VAL A 23 -7.37 3.56 -6.72
C VAL A 23 -7.42 3.33 -5.22
N ASN A 24 -7.62 2.07 -4.81
CA ASN A 24 -7.67 1.71 -3.41
C ASN A 24 -6.26 1.85 -2.78
N LYS A 25 -6.13 2.77 -1.83
CA LYS A 25 -4.89 3.05 -1.10
C LYS A 25 -4.27 1.80 -0.43
N TYR A 26 -5.08 0.81 -0.04
CA TYR A 26 -4.58 -0.43 0.54
C TYR A 26 -3.97 -1.37 -0.51
N ILE A 27 -4.44 -1.32 -1.76
CA ILE A 27 -3.83 -2.09 -2.86
C ILE A 27 -2.44 -1.53 -3.17
N ILE A 28 -2.33 -0.19 -3.26
CA ILE A 28 -1.03 0.47 -3.43
C ILE A 28 -0.10 0.13 -2.26
N ALA A 29 -0.58 0.21 -1.02
CA ALA A 29 0.20 -0.15 0.15
C ALA A 29 0.65 -1.62 0.14
N THR A 30 -0.19 -2.53 -0.34
CA THR A 30 0.15 -3.96 -0.46
C THR A 30 1.24 -4.17 -1.49
N VAL A 31 1.12 -3.58 -2.68
CA VAL A 31 2.12 -3.72 -3.74
C VAL A 31 3.46 -3.12 -3.32
N ILE A 32 3.45 -1.94 -2.70
CA ILE A 32 4.67 -1.26 -2.26
C ILE A 32 5.30 -1.98 -1.05
N CYS A 33 4.55 -2.18 0.03
CA CYS A 33 5.13 -2.77 1.24
C CYS A 33 5.41 -4.26 1.08
N CYS A 34 4.50 -5.06 0.51
CA CYS A 34 4.74 -6.51 0.44
C CYS A 34 5.66 -6.86 -0.73
N GLY A 35 5.46 -6.24 -1.90
CA GLY A 35 6.24 -6.54 -3.10
C GLY A 35 7.65 -5.95 -3.05
N PHE A 36 7.76 -4.62 -2.87
CA PHE A 36 9.07 -3.98 -2.90
C PHE A 36 9.86 -4.17 -1.61
N ALA A 37 9.23 -4.11 -0.43
CA ALA A 37 10.01 -4.20 0.81
C ALA A 37 10.61 -5.60 1.02
N GLY A 38 9.88 -6.68 0.70
CA GLY A 38 10.43 -8.04 0.80
C GLY A 38 11.59 -8.28 -0.18
N ILE A 39 11.46 -7.86 -1.43
CA ILE A 39 12.53 -8.02 -2.44
C ILE A 39 13.72 -7.10 -2.15
N ALA A 40 13.47 -5.85 -1.74
CA ALA A 40 14.51 -4.89 -1.40
C ALA A 40 15.25 -5.26 -0.11
N SER A 41 14.55 -5.81 0.88
CA SER A 41 15.10 -6.36 2.12
C SER A 41 16.17 -7.41 1.81
N GLU A 42 15.83 -8.42 1.02
CA GLU A 42 16.78 -9.48 0.63
C GLU A 42 17.93 -8.96 -0.24
N LEU A 43 17.64 -8.06 -1.19
CA LEU A 43 18.68 -7.45 -2.02
C LEU A 43 19.69 -6.67 -1.17
N PHE A 44 19.20 -5.89 -0.21
CA PHE A 44 20.03 -5.11 0.70
C PHE A 44 20.84 -6.01 1.62
N GLN A 45 20.25 -7.07 2.18
CA GLN A 45 20.95 -8.04 3.01
C GLN A 45 22.03 -8.81 2.23
N LYS A 46 21.77 -9.13 0.96
CA LYS A 46 22.76 -9.76 0.07
C LYS A 46 23.94 -8.83 -0.24
N ILE A 47 23.67 -7.55 -0.49
CA ILE A 47 24.71 -6.54 -0.72
C ILE A 47 25.52 -6.29 0.56
N ALA A 48 24.85 -6.08 1.70
CA ALA A 48 25.49 -5.82 2.99
C ALA A 48 26.33 -7.01 3.50
N SER A 49 25.92 -8.24 3.16
CA SER A 49 26.67 -9.45 3.51
C SER A 49 27.80 -9.79 2.52
N HIS A 50 28.09 -8.93 1.53
CA HIS A 50 29.04 -9.21 0.45
C HIS A 50 28.76 -10.54 -0.27
N ASN A 51 27.50 -10.79 -0.63
CA ASN A 51 27.05 -12.04 -1.26
C ASN A 51 27.27 -13.31 -0.43
N LYS A 52 27.55 -13.22 0.87
CA LYS A 52 27.69 -14.41 1.73
C LYS A 52 26.35 -15.05 2.07
N ARG A 53 25.26 -14.26 2.12
CA ARG A 53 23.91 -14.76 2.37
C ARG A 53 23.27 -15.22 1.04
N SER A 54 22.68 -16.41 1.05
CA SER A 54 21.88 -16.91 -0.06
C SER A 54 20.49 -16.27 -0.04
N PHE A 55 19.92 -16.06 -1.22
CA PHE A 55 18.57 -15.50 -1.36
C PHE A 55 17.55 -16.53 -0.85
N ASP A 56 16.92 -16.24 0.29
CA ASP A 56 15.94 -17.14 0.90
C ASP A 56 14.52 -16.65 0.59
N VAL A 57 13.75 -17.50 -0.09
CA VAL A 57 12.36 -17.22 -0.45
C VAL A 57 11.46 -17.24 0.79
N TYR A 58 11.84 -17.97 1.85
CA TYR A 58 11.08 -17.99 3.09
C TYR A 58 11.14 -16.65 3.83
N ASP A 59 12.29 -15.96 3.81
CA ASP A 59 12.42 -14.64 4.42
C ASP A 59 11.51 -13.61 3.73
N ILE A 60 11.44 -13.65 2.40
CA ILE A 60 10.51 -12.82 1.62
C ILE A 60 9.06 -13.12 1.99
N TYR A 61 8.72 -14.40 2.15
CA TYR A 61 7.37 -14.81 2.52
C TYR A 61 6.97 -14.27 3.91
N PHE A 62 7.88 -14.34 4.89
CA PHE A 62 7.63 -13.78 6.22
C PHE A 62 7.54 -12.26 6.23
N ASP A 63 8.39 -11.56 5.47
CA ASP A 63 8.30 -10.10 5.29
C ASP A 63 6.97 -9.68 4.64
N MET A 64 6.49 -10.46 3.66
CA MET A 64 5.17 -10.27 3.05
C MET A 64 4.04 -10.52 4.04
N MET A 65 4.10 -11.59 4.85
CA MET A 65 3.08 -11.90 5.85
C MET A 65 3.01 -10.81 6.94
N GLY A 66 4.16 -10.36 7.46
CA GLY A 66 4.23 -9.28 8.44
C GLY A 66 3.67 -7.96 7.89
N SER A 67 4.03 -7.61 6.66
CA SER A 67 3.50 -6.42 5.97
C SER A 67 1.98 -6.52 5.75
N GLY A 68 1.48 -7.68 5.36
CA GLY A 68 0.05 -7.95 5.21
C GLY A 68 -0.74 -7.79 6.51
N CYS A 69 -0.21 -8.31 7.63
CA CYS A 69 -0.80 -8.12 8.95
C CYS A 69 -0.89 -6.63 9.35
N GLY A 70 0.15 -5.84 9.06
CA GLY A 70 0.15 -4.39 9.32
C GLY A 70 -0.93 -3.65 8.51
N ILE A 71 -1.13 -4.03 7.25
CA ILE A 71 -2.17 -3.45 6.38
C ILE A 71 -3.57 -3.81 6.91
N ILE A 72 -3.79 -5.05 7.35
CA ILE A 72 -5.06 -5.49 7.96
C ILE A 72 -5.34 -4.70 9.25
N ALA A 73 -4.33 -4.53 10.11
CA ALA A 73 -4.47 -3.74 11.33
C ALA A 73 -4.84 -2.27 11.02
N ALA A 74 -4.20 -1.66 10.01
CA ALA A 74 -4.52 -0.31 9.57
C ALA A 74 -5.95 -0.18 9.03
N TYR A 75 -6.42 -1.18 8.27
CA TYR A 75 -7.80 -1.23 7.77
C TYR A 75 -8.83 -1.31 8.90
N LEU A 76 -8.58 -2.18 9.90
CA LEU A 76 -9.44 -2.29 11.07
C LEU A 76 -9.46 -0.98 11.87
N HIS A 77 -8.30 -0.39 12.14
CA HIS A 77 -8.21 0.88 12.86
C HIS A 77 -8.98 2.00 12.15
N GLU A 78 -8.85 2.15 10.83
CA GLU A 78 -9.63 3.13 10.07
C GLU A 78 -11.14 2.83 10.12
N SER A 79 -11.53 1.55 10.10
CA SER A 79 -12.94 1.14 10.20
C SER A 79 -13.55 1.46 11.57
N TYR A 80 -12.81 1.23 12.66
CA TYR A 80 -13.22 1.62 14.01
C TYR A 80 -13.30 3.14 14.15
N SER A 81 -12.28 3.87 13.67
CA SER A 81 -12.25 5.34 13.74
C SER A 81 -13.42 5.99 12.99
N ASN A 82 -13.78 5.51 11.79
CA ASN A 82 -14.93 6.06 11.07
C ASN A 82 -16.26 5.76 11.78
N ARG A 83 -16.40 4.64 12.50
CA ARG A 83 -17.63 4.33 13.25
C ARG A 83 -17.84 5.32 14.40
N ILE A 84 -16.80 5.68 15.12
CA ILE A 84 -16.86 6.64 16.24
C ILE A 84 -17.26 8.05 15.74
N SER A 85 -16.83 8.45 14.54
CA SER A 85 -17.21 9.75 13.95
C SER A 85 -18.65 9.84 13.43
N ILE A 86 -19.38 8.72 13.27
CA ILE A 86 -20.78 8.72 12.84
C ILE A 86 -21.73 8.77 14.05
N GLU A 87 -21.29 8.31 15.21
CA GLU A 87 -22.08 8.29 16.45
C GLU A 87 -21.84 9.48 17.38
N GLY A 88 -20.92 10.39 17.03
CA GLY A 88 -20.52 11.57 17.81
C GLY A 88 -21.10 12.89 17.31
#